data_AF-A0A963D6E8-F1
#
_entry.id   AF-A0A963D6E8-F1
#
_cell.length_a   1.000
_cell.length_b   1.000
_cell.length_c   1.000
_cell.angle_alpha   90.00
_cell.angle_beta   90.00
_cell.angle_gamma   90.00
#
_symmetry.space_group_name_H-M   'P 1'
#
loop_
_entity.id
_entity.type
_entity.pdbx_description
1 polymer ?
#
loop_
_entity_poly.entity_id
_entity_poly.type
_entity_poly.pdbx_seq_one_letter_code
_entity_poly.pdbx_strand_id
1 'polypeptide(L)'
;MRNPLAQRKKNRFLSAVEYVRLSIRNRFSAASVRSADGPVVSLTTYGPRLKQVFVAIEAIARGTRKPSRLILWLDEEMRGKPLPKALRRLLQRGLEVRFCGNFGPHNKYYPFVDSESVFVRPLVTADDDVIYPDYWLDELMAAFGEEPNLINCFRAQRIGVAPGGLQPYATWGLNRSTTPSHLAFSTGVSGVVFPAAFLAALKRAGPEFKTCCPRADDIWLNVIALRCGYKVRQIRTQPIHFVEIMGTQRSSLNRSNVQAGGNDRQLGSTYGPVEIALLQDALRLENASCPAR
;
A
#
# COMPACT_ATOMS: atom_id res chain seq x y z
N MET A 1 18.81 -9.25 -19.57
CA MET A 1 17.67 -8.33 -19.29
C MET A 1 16.39 -8.95 -19.88
N ARG A 2 15.28 -9.04 -19.12
CA ARG A 2 14.01 -9.59 -19.64
C ARG A 2 13.39 -8.62 -20.65
N ASN A 3 12.93 -9.13 -21.79
CA ASN A 3 12.23 -8.33 -22.81
C ASN A 3 10.92 -7.72 -22.21
N PRO A 4 10.81 -6.38 -22.11
CA PRO A 4 9.65 -5.72 -21.49
C PRO A 4 8.31 -6.05 -22.17
N LEU A 5 8.31 -6.23 -23.51
CA LEU A 5 7.12 -6.59 -24.27
C LEU A 5 6.67 -8.02 -23.97
N ALA A 6 7.62 -8.96 -23.84
CA ALA A 6 7.31 -10.34 -23.47
C ALA A 6 6.75 -10.43 -22.05
N GLN A 7 7.32 -9.68 -21.10
CA GLN A 7 6.81 -9.60 -19.73
C GLN A 7 5.39 -9.01 -19.70
N ARG A 8 5.12 -7.97 -20.49
CA ARG A 8 3.79 -7.36 -20.58
C ARG A 8 2.75 -8.31 -21.17
N LYS A 9 3.10 -9.05 -22.24
CA LYS A 9 2.23 -10.10 -22.81
C LYS A 9 1.93 -11.20 -21.79
N LYS A 10 2.96 -11.69 -21.09
CA LYS A 10 2.81 -12.68 -20.01
C LYS A 10 1.89 -12.19 -18.89
N ASN A 11 2.08 -10.97 -18.40
CA ASN A 11 1.24 -10.41 -17.34
C ASN A 11 -0.22 -10.25 -17.79
N ARG A 12 -0.48 -9.85 -19.03
CA ARG A 12 -1.85 -9.77 -19.58
C ARG A 12 -2.52 -11.15 -19.65
N PHE A 13 -1.78 -12.16 -20.12
CA PHE A 13 -2.29 -13.53 -20.16
C PHE A 13 -2.62 -14.05 -18.76
N LEU A 14 -1.69 -13.90 -17.81
CA LEU A 14 -1.91 -14.28 -16.41
C LEU A 14 -3.11 -13.55 -15.81
N SER A 15 -3.22 -12.24 -16.02
CA SER A 15 -4.34 -11.43 -15.54
C SER A 15 -5.69 -11.94 -16.06
N ALA A 16 -5.78 -12.29 -17.35
CA ALA A 16 -7.00 -12.85 -17.94
C ALA A 16 -7.38 -14.21 -17.36
N VAL A 17 -6.41 -15.13 -17.22
CA VAL A 17 -6.63 -16.47 -16.61
C VAL A 17 -7.10 -16.33 -15.17
N GLU A 18 -6.43 -15.49 -14.39
CA GLU A 18 -6.74 -15.27 -12.99
C GLU A 18 -8.09 -14.56 -12.80
N TYR A 19 -8.44 -13.62 -13.68
CA TYR A 19 -9.77 -13.00 -13.68
C TYR A 19 -10.88 -14.04 -13.80
N VAL A 20 -10.75 -15.01 -14.72
CA VAL A 20 -11.73 -16.09 -14.91
C VAL A 20 -11.80 -16.97 -13.65
N ARG A 21 -10.66 -17.42 -13.14
CA ARG A 21 -10.59 -18.27 -11.93
C ARG A 21 -11.22 -17.59 -10.72
N LEU A 22 -10.90 -16.32 -10.50
CA LEU A 22 -11.43 -15.53 -9.37
C LEU A 22 -12.92 -15.21 -9.55
N SER A 23 -13.40 -15.07 -10.79
CA SER A 23 -14.83 -14.94 -11.08
C SER A 23 -15.60 -16.22 -10.76
N ILE A 24 -15.05 -17.40 -11.08
CA ILE A 24 -15.62 -18.70 -10.73
C ILE A 24 -15.65 -18.84 -9.20
N ARG A 25 -14.52 -18.59 -8.51
CA ARG A 25 -14.46 -18.61 -7.05
C ARG A 25 -15.51 -17.68 -6.44
N ASN A 26 -15.63 -16.45 -6.93
CA ASN A 26 -16.61 -15.48 -6.44
C ASN A 26 -18.05 -15.96 -6.60
N ARG A 27 -18.34 -16.75 -7.64
CA ARG A 27 -19.68 -17.25 -7.93
C ARG A 27 -20.07 -18.44 -7.06
N PHE A 28 -19.12 -19.32 -6.74
CA PHE A 28 -19.41 -20.64 -6.18
C PHE A 28 -18.80 -20.92 -4.79
N SER A 29 -17.80 -20.14 -4.34
CA SER A 29 -17.20 -20.33 -3.02
C SER A 29 -18.08 -19.78 -1.91
N ALA A 30 -18.36 -20.61 -0.89
CA ALA A 30 -18.96 -20.18 0.37
C ALA A 30 -17.92 -19.86 1.47
N ALA A 31 -16.64 -20.10 1.22
CA ALA A 31 -15.58 -19.93 2.22
C ALA A 31 -15.47 -18.47 2.70
N SER A 32 -15.39 -18.30 4.02
CA SER A 32 -15.11 -17.00 4.65
C SER A 32 -13.86 -16.34 4.07
N VAL A 33 -13.93 -15.02 3.86
CA VAL A 33 -12.77 -14.19 3.46
C VAL A 33 -11.92 -13.77 4.65
N ARG A 34 -12.31 -14.14 5.88
CA ARG A 34 -11.66 -13.75 7.12
C ARG A 34 -11.23 -14.94 7.99
N SER A 35 -10.27 -14.71 8.87
CA SER A 35 -9.86 -15.58 9.98
C SER A 35 -9.54 -14.75 11.22
N ALA A 36 -9.88 -15.23 12.42
CA ALA A 36 -9.79 -14.46 13.66
C ALA A 36 -8.39 -13.88 13.94
N ASP A 37 -7.33 -14.61 13.57
CA ASP A 37 -5.95 -14.29 13.95
C ASP A 37 -5.21 -13.39 12.95
N GLY A 38 -5.86 -13.03 11.84
CA GLY A 38 -5.25 -12.22 10.79
C GLY A 38 -5.04 -10.74 11.16
N PRO A 39 -4.26 -10.01 10.35
CA PRO A 39 -4.23 -8.54 10.39
C PRO A 39 -5.56 -7.94 9.88
N VAL A 40 -5.75 -6.64 10.06
CA VAL A 40 -6.76 -5.91 9.29
C VAL A 40 -6.19 -5.68 7.89
N VAL A 41 -6.95 -5.97 6.84
CA VAL A 41 -6.61 -5.58 5.47
C VAL A 41 -7.61 -4.51 5.02
N SER A 42 -7.10 -3.40 4.50
CA SER A 42 -7.91 -2.29 4.01
C SER A 42 -7.52 -1.89 2.60
N LEU A 43 -8.54 -1.63 1.77
CA LEU A 43 -8.41 -1.16 0.41
C LEU A 43 -9.54 -0.17 0.07
N THR A 44 -9.35 0.61 -0.97
CA THR A 44 -10.34 1.58 -1.47
C THR A 44 -10.53 1.38 -2.96
N THR A 45 -11.73 1.64 -3.46
CA THR A 45 -12.01 1.66 -4.91
C THR A 45 -12.85 2.87 -5.27
N TYR A 46 -12.84 3.24 -6.54
CA TYR A 46 -13.63 4.35 -7.09
C TYR A 46 -14.42 3.90 -8.32
N GLY A 47 -15.42 4.69 -8.70
CA GLY A 47 -16.49 4.35 -9.67
C GLY A 47 -16.14 3.36 -10.79
N PRO A 48 -15.19 3.65 -11.70
CA PRO A 48 -14.84 2.78 -12.82
C PRO A 48 -14.33 1.38 -12.42
N ARG A 49 -13.70 1.23 -11.25
CA ARG A 49 -13.11 -0.02 -10.76
C ARG A 49 -14.04 -0.82 -9.86
N LEU A 50 -15.17 -0.26 -9.44
CA LEU A 50 -16.15 -0.92 -8.56
C LEU A 50 -16.64 -2.28 -9.09
N LYS A 51 -16.77 -2.43 -10.42
CA LYS A 51 -17.18 -3.71 -11.04
C LYS A 51 -16.08 -4.77 -11.07
N GLN A 52 -14.82 -4.38 -10.85
CA GLN A 52 -13.62 -5.23 -11.00
C GLN A 52 -12.90 -5.51 -9.68
N VAL A 53 -13.06 -4.65 -8.66
CA VAL A 53 -12.38 -4.78 -7.35
C VAL A 53 -12.62 -6.14 -6.67
N PHE A 54 -13.72 -6.82 -6.98
CA PHE A 54 -13.97 -8.17 -6.45
C PHE A 54 -12.83 -9.14 -6.77
N VAL A 55 -12.10 -8.94 -7.87
CA VAL A 55 -10.96 -9.79 -8.26
C VAL A 55 -9.81 -9.62 -7.26
N ALA A 56 -9.46 -8.39 -6.88
CA ALA A 56 -8.44 -8.13 -5.87
C ALA A 56 -8.85 -8.72 -4.50
N ILE A 57 -10.12 -8.54 -4.12
CA ILE A 57 -10.66 -9.08 -2.87
C ILE A 57 -10.64 -10.61 -2.86
N GLU A 58 -11.01 -11.28 -3.96
CA GLU A 58 -10.92 -12.74 -4.06
C GLU A 58 -9.48 -13.23 -4.07
N ALA A 59 -8.56 -12.47 -4.68
CA ALA A 59 -7.14 -12.79 -4.69
C ALA A 59 -6.56 -12.77 -3.26
N ILE A 60 -6.96 -11.80 -2.43
CA ILE A 60 -6.66 -11.77 -1.00
C ILE A 60 -7.34 -12.95 -0.29
N ALA A 61 -8.63 -13.18 -0.56
CA ALA A 61 -9.43 -14.19 0.15
C ALA A 61 -9.06 -15.65 -0.17
N ARG A 62 -8.30 -15.92 -1.23
CA ARG A 62 -7.74 -17.26 -1.52
C ARG A 62 -6.39 -17.50 -0.87
N GLY A 63 -5.78 -16.49 -0.26
CA GLY A 63 -4.47 -16.60 0.35
C GLY A 63 -4.42 -17.66 1.45
N THR A 64 -3.22 -18.17 1.70
CA THR A 64 -2.95 -19.14 2.77
C THR A 64 -3.21 -18.54 4.15
N ARG A 65 -2.93 -17.24 4.29
CA ARG A 65 -3.33 -16.41 5.42
C ARG A 65 -4.52 -15.53 5.05
N LYS A 66 -5.48 -15.41 5.97
CA LYS A 66 -6.65 -14.53 5.82
C LYS A 66 -6.63 -13.38 6.83
N PRO A 67 -7.22 -12.22 6.48
CA PRO A 67 -7.35 -11.10 7.41
C PRO A 67 -8.39 -11.37 8.51
N SER A 68 -8.27 -10.69 9.65
CA SER A 68 -9.34 -10.64 10.67
C SER A 68 -10.49 -9.73 10.26
N ARG A 69 -10.18 -8.68 9.47
CA ARG A 69 -11.13 -7.76 8.85
C ARG A 69 -10.65 -7.43 7.45
N LEU A 70 -11.54 -7.53 6.47
CA LEU A 70 -11.26 -7.14 5.08
C LEU A 70 -12.20 -5.99 4.74
N ILE A 71 -11.65 -4.78 4.64
CA ILE A 71 -12.45 -3.54 4.61
C ILE A 71 -12.27 -2.84 3.27
N LEU A 72 -13.34 -2.79 2.49
CA LEU A 72 -13.43 -1.98 1.27
C LEU A 72 -14.06 -0.63 1.60
N TRP A 73 -13.29 0.44 1.41
CA TRP A 73 -13.80 1.82 1.46
C TRP A 73 -14.35 2.26 0.10
N LEU A 74 -15.52 2.87 0.14
CA LEU A 74 -16.19 3.51 -0.98
C LEU A 74 -16.42 5.00 -0.67
N ASP A 75 -16.47 5.83 -1.69
CA ASP A 75 -16.84 7.23 -1.52
C ASP A 75 -18.26 7.35 -0.95
N GLU A 76 -18.50 8.36 -0.13
CA GLU A 76 -19.80 8.63 0.52
C GLU A 76 -20.96 8.68 -0.48
N GLU A 77 -20.71 9.16 -1.70
CA GLU A 77 -21.67 9.19 -2.82
C GLU A 77 -22.17 7.80 -3.23
N MET A 78 -21.46 6.73 -2.87
CA MET A 78 -21.87 5.35 -3.13
C MET A 78 -22.81 4.80 -2.06
N ARG A 79 -23.02 5.51 -0.95
CA ARG A 79 -23.93 5.07 0.11
C ARG A 79 -25.35 4.93 -0.43
N GLY A 80 -26.00 3.83 -0.09
CA GLY A 80 -27.36 3.51 -0.56
C GLY A 80 -27.45 3.06 -2.02
N LYS A 81 -26.38 3.17 -2.83
CA LYS A 81 -26.38 2.67 -4.21
C LYS A 81 -26.22 1.13 -4.24
N PRO A 82 -26.85 0.44 -5.20
CA PRO A 82 -26.77 -1.01 -5.29
C PRO A 82 -25.34 -1.46 -5.63
N LEU A 83 -24.81 -2.36 -4.81
CA LEU A 83 -23.50 -2.96 -5.05
C LEU A 83 -23.58 -4.05 -6.13
N PRO A 84 -22.53 -4.18 -6.99
CA PRO A 84 -22.39 -5.29 -7.92
C PRO A 84 -22.61 -6.65 -7.25
N LYS A 85 -23.21 -7.61 -7.99
CA LYS A 85 -23.49 -8.96 -7.50
C LYS A 85 -22.25 -9.64 -6.89
N ALA A 86 -21.07 -9.37 -7.44
CA ALA A 86 -19.81 -9.91 -6.95
C ALA A 86 -19.43 -9.42 -5.55
N LEU A 87 -19.62 -8.12 -5.27
CA LEU A 87 -19.40 -7.56 -3.94
C LEU A 87 -20.44 -8.04 -2.93
N ARG A 88 -21.71 -8.19 -3.34
CA ARG A 88 -22.76 -8.77 -2.48
C ARG A 88 -22.45 -10.19 -2.02
N ARG A 89 -21.85 -11.02 -2.89
CA ARG A 89 -21.38 -12.36 -2.51
C ARG A 89 -20.20 -12.31 -1.52
N LEU A 90 -19.30 -11.34 -1.69
CA LEU A 90 -18.18 -11.13 -0.76
C LEU A 90 -18.65 -10.64 0.62
N LEU A 91 -19.66 -9.76 0.67
CA LEU A 91 -20.31 -9.32 1.91
C LEU A 91 -20.83 -10.53 2.72
N GLN A 92 -21.53 -11.45 2.05
CA GLN A 92 -22.03 -12.69 2.68
C GLN A 92 -20.90 -13.58 3.23
N ARG A 93 -19.68 -13.45 2.70
CA ARG A 93 -18.49 -14.19 3.13
C ARG A 93 -17.62 -13.41 4.12
N GLY A 94 -18.08 -12.23 4.55
CA GLY A 94 -17.44 -11.43 5.60
C GLY A 94 -16.64 -10.23 5.12
N LEU A 95 -16.75 -9.79 3.86
CA LEU A 95 -16.23 -8.48 3.46
C LEU A 95 -16.97 -7.37 4.21
N GLU A 96 -16.24 -6.40 4.76
CA GLU A 96 -16.81 -5.15 5.26
C GLU A 96 -16.79 -4.10 4.13
N VAL A 97 -17.94 -3.50 3.85
CA VAL A 97 -18.02 -2.32 2.97
C VAL A 97 -18.33 -1.12 3.85
N ARG A 98 -17.43 -0.13 3.84
CA ARG A 98 -17.57 1.12 4.59
C ARG A 98 -17.52 2.30 3.62
N PHE A 99 -18.00 3.44 4.08
CA PHE A 99 -18.07 4.67 3.28
C PHE A 99 -17.30 5.78 3.99
N CYS A 100 -16.63 6.63 3.22
CA CYS A 100 -15.85 7.75 3.74
C CYS A 100 -15.91 8.96 2.80
N GLY A 101 -15.46 10.11 3.31
CA GLY A 101 -15.15 11.25 2.46
C GLY A 101 -14.07 10.91 1.42
N ASN A 102 -13.94 11.76 0.41
CA ASN A 102 -12.93 11.57 -0.63
C ASN A 102 -11.58 12.14 -0.17
N PHE A 103 -10.69 11.27 0.28
CA PHE A 103 -9.29 11.60 0.60
C PHE A 103 -8.33 11.08 -0.48
N GLY A 104 -8.84 10.79 -1.68
CA GLY A 104 -8.05 10.25 -2.79
C GLY A 104 -7.29 8.97 -2.41
N PRO A 105 -5.97 8.90 -2.62
CA PRO A 105 -5.20 7.70 -2.30
C PRO A 105 -5.16 7.40 -0.78
N HIS A 106 -5.42 8.38 0.09
CA HIS A 106 -5.42 8.17 1.55
C HIS A 106 -6.62 7.34 2.03
N ASN A 107 -7.65 7.11 1.21
CA ASN A 107 -8.81 6.29 1.56
C ASN A 107 -8.45 4.84 1.93
N LYS A 108 -7.29 4.34 1.52
CA LYS A 108 -6.84 2.97 1.84
C LYS A 108 -6.44 2.77 3.31
N TYR A 109 -6.19 3.83 4.07
CA TYR A 109 -5.79 3.73 5.49
C TYR A 109 -6.46 4.77 6.39
N TYR A 110 -6.60 6.02 5.93
CA TYR A 110 -6.98 7.12 6.81
C TYR A 110 -8.38 6.95 7.41
N PRO A 111 -9.44 6.57 6.66
CA PRO A 111 -10.76 6.34 7.26
C PRO A 111 -10.77 5.25 8.34
N PHE A 112 -9.90 4.25 8.22
CA PHE A 112 -9.71 3.24 9.26
C PHE A 112 -9.04 3.86 10.50
N VAL A 113 -7.93 4.58 10.32
CA VAL A 113 -7.22 5.24 11.41
C VAL A 113 -8.11 6.26 12.14
N ASP A 114 -8.93 7.00 11.40
CA ASP A 114 -9.84 8.01 11.92
C ASP A 114 -10.99 7.38 12.72
N SER A 115 -11.58 6.28 12.22
CA SER A 115 -12.76 5.64 12.84
C SER A 115 -12.48 4.75 14.05
N GLU A 116 -11.26 4.22 14.21
CA GLU A 116 -10.93 3.30 15.30
C GLU A 116 -10.40 4.05 16.54
N SER A 117 -10.90 3.75 17.74
CA SER A 117 -10.42 4.36 18.98
C SER A 117 -9.13 3.73 19.51
N VAL A 118 -8.95 2.43 19.28
CA VAL A 118 -7.80 1.65 19.75
C VAL A 118 -7.33 0.72 18.63
N PHE A 119 -6.01 0.59 18.47
CA PHE A 119 -5.40 -0.34 17.51
C PHE A 119 -4.79 -1.51 18.27
N VAL A 120 -5.33 -2.71 18.04
CA VAL A 120 -4.84 -3.97 18.65
C VAL A 120 -4.26 -4.96 17.64
N ARG A 121 -4.37 -4.65 16.34
CA ARG A 121 -3.86 -5.46 15.24
C ARG A 121 -3.15 -4.57 14.22
N PRO A 122 -2.15 -5.10 13.50
CA PRO A 122 -1.55 -4.36 12.40
C PRO A 122 -2.54 -4.18 11.25
N LEU A 123 -2.32 -3.12 10.47
CA LEU A 123 -3.07 -2.82 9.26
C LEU A 123 -2.21 -3.14 8.04
N VAL A 124 -2.78 -3.88 7.09
CA VAL A 124 -2.21 -4.10 5.77
C VAL A 124 -3.02 -3.29 4.76
N THR A 125 -2.35 -2.41 4.01
CA THR A 125 -3.00 -1.74 2.88
C THR A 125 -2.90 -2.58 1.62
N ALA A 126 -3.92 -2.52 0.77
CA ALA A 126 -3.96 -3.20 -0.51
C ALA A 126 -4.58 -2.30 -1.60
N ASP A 127 -4.12 -2.48 -2.83
CA ASP A 127 -4.66 -1.86 -4.04
C ASP A 127 -5.87 -2.63 -4.62
N ASP A 128 -6.82 -1.91 -5.23
CA ASP A 128 -8.04 -2.48 -5.83
C ASP A 128 -7.84 -3.09 -7.23
N ASP A 129 -6.64 -2.93 -7.79
CA ASP A 129 -6.28 -3.33 -9.14
C ASP A 129 -5.16 -4.38 -9.19
N VAL A 130 -4.88 -5.06 -8.08
CA VAL A 130 -3.81 -6.06 -7.98
C VAL A 130 -4.38 -7.47 -7.78
N ILE A 131 -3.84 -8.43 -8.53
CA ILE A 131 -4.07 -9.86 -8.36
C ILE A 131 -2.98 -10.40 -7.44
N TYR A 132 -3.26 -10.38 -6.14
CA TYR A 132 -2.32 -10.89 -5.14
C TYR A 132 -2.08 -12.40 -5.29
N PRO A 133 -0.82 -12.86 -5.17
CA PRO A 133 -0.52 -14.28 -5.01
C PRO A 133 -1.02 -14.78 -3.65
N ASP A 134 -1.19 -16.09 -3.53
CA ASP A 134 -1.71 -16.75 -2.32
C ASP A 134 -0.80 -16.58 -1.08
N TYR A 135 0.51 -16.44 -1.29
CA TYR A 135 1.50 -16.17 -0.23
C TYR A 135 1.56 -14.70 0.22
N TRP A 136 0.87 -13.77 -0.46
CA TRP A 136 1.05 -12.32 -0.27
C TRP A 136 0.92 -11.88 1.19
N LEU A 137 -0.21 -12.21 1.83
CA LEU A 137 -0.47 -11.79 3.20
C LEU A 137 0.39 -12.56 4.20
N ASP A 138 0.72 -13.81 3.88
CA ASP A 138 1.53 -14.65 4.76
C ASP A 138 2.97 -14.13 4.85
N GLU A 139 3.59 -13.78 3.73
CA GLU A 139 4.95 -13.22 3.74
C GLU A 139 5.03 -11.85 4.43
N LEU A 140 4.04 -10.97 4.22
CA LEU A 140 3.98 -9.69 4.94
C LEU A 140 3.88 -9.91 6.45
N MET A 141 3.07 -10.89 6.87
CA MET A 141 2.87 -11.18 8.29
C MET A 141 4.03 -11.96 8.92
N ALA A 142 4.73 -12.81 8.15
CA ALA A 142 5.97 -13.45 8.58
C ALA A 142 7.04 -12.38 8.85
N ALA A 143 7.26 -11.47 7.90
CA ALA A 143 8.16 -10.33 8.09
C ALA A 143 7.73 -9.46 9.28
N PHE A 144 6.45 -9.13 9.41
CA PHE A 144 5.97 -8.39 10.58
C PHE A 144 6.24 -9.13 11.90
N GLY A 145 6.10 -10.45 11.93
CA GLY A 145 6.36 -11.27 13.13
C GLY A 145 7.83 -11.29 13.55
N GLU A 146 8.77 -11.22 12.61
CA GLU A 146 10.21 -11.13 12.90
C GLU A 146 10.58 -9.80 13.56
N GLU A 147 10.05 -8.69 13.04
CA GLU A 147 10.36 -7.34 13.49
C GLU A 147 9.08 -6.47 13.51
N PRO A 148 8.26 -6.56 14.57
CA PRO A 148 6.94 -5.90 14.64
C PRO A 148 7.02 -4.37 14.82
N ASN A 149 8.21 -3.85 15.10
CA ASN A 149 8.48 -2.40 15.22
C ASN A 149 8.90 -1.76 13.89
N LEU A 150 8.80 -2.49 12.78
CA LEU A 150 9.10 -2.01 11.43
C LEU A 150 7.85 -1.89 10.57
N ILE A 151 7.93 -1.02 9.57
CA ILE A 151 7.00 -1.00 8.45
C ILE A 151 7.55 -1.93 7.37
N ASN A 152 6.82 -3.00 7.07
CA ASN A 152 7.27 -4.00 6.10
C ASN A 152 6.49 -3.86 4.78
N CYS A 153 7.19 -3.91 3.63
CA CYS A 153 6.57 -3.77 2.32
C CYS A 153 7.23 -4.65 1.25
N PHE A 154 6.52 -4.89 0.13
CA PHE A 154 7.08 -5.59 -1.03
C PHE A 154 7.92 -4.69 -1.95
N ARG A 155 7.72 -3.37 -1.87
CA ARG A 155 8.32 -2.41 -2.77
C ARG A 155 8.63 -1.10 -2.06
N ALA A 156 9.89 -0.72 -2.12
CA ALA A 156 10.36 0.58 -1.70
C ALA A 156 11.25 1.23 -2.77
N GLN A 157 11.36 2.55 -2.69
CA GLN A 157 12.44 3.32 -3.29
C GLN A 157 13.46 3.68 -2.22
N ARG A 158 14.61 4.19 -2.65
CA ARG A 158 15.59 4.79 -1.75
C ARG A 158 15.58 6.29 -1.93
N ILE A 159 15.33 7.02 -0.85
CA ILE A 159 15.27 8.49 -0.83
C ILE A 159 16.64 9.03 -1.25
N GLY A 160 16.67 9.89 -2.26
CA GLY A 160 17.85 10.64 -2.64
C GLY A 160 18.01 11.86 -1.73
N VAL A 161 19.12 11.94 -1.00
CA VAL A 161 19.42 13.04 -0.06
C VAL A 161 20.78 13.63 -0.42
N ALA A 162 20.85 14.96 -0.44
CA ALA A 162 22.06 15.74 -0.71
C ALA A 162 22.20 16.87 0.34
N PRO A 163 23.34 17.59 0.40
CA PRO A 163 23.50 18.73 1.31
C PRO A 163 22.40 19.79 1.17
N GLY A 164 21.91 20.01 -0.06
CA GLY A 164 20.81 20.94 -0.36
C GLY A 164 19.39 20.41 -0.07
N GLY A 165 19.24 19.21 0.52
CA GLY A 165 17.95 18.61 0.84
C GLY A 165 17.64 17.36 0.01
N LEU A 166 16.35 17.12 -0.24
CA LEU A 166 15.90 15.98 -1.05
C LEU A 166 16.24 16.18 -2.52
N GLN A 167 16.76 15.12 -3.15
CA GLN A 167 16.90 15.08 -4.61
C GLN A 167 15.52 14.92 -5.26
N PRO A 168 15.36 15.31 -6.55
CA PRO A 168 14.08 15.17 -7.24
C PRO A 168 13.56 13.74 -7.20
N TYR A 169 12.28 13.55 -6.92
CA TYR A 169 11.65 12.24 -6.73
C TYR A 169 11.91 11.27 -7.90
N ALA A 170 11.97 11.79 -9.13
CA ALA A 170 12.22 11.00 -10.33
C ALA A 170 13.64 10.38 -10.37
N THR A 171 14.60 10.90 -9.61
CA THR A 171 15.96 10.33 -9.53
C THR A 171 16.08 9.23 -8.48
N TRP A 172 15.06 9.02 -7.65
CA TRP A 172 15.10 8.01 -6.58
C TRP A 172 15.08 6.60 -7.18
N GLY A 173 16.14 5.84 -6.89
CA GLY A 173 16.29 4.46 -7.32
C GLY A 173 15.36 3.52 -6.59
N LEU A 174 15.09 2.35 -7.18
CA LEU A 174 14.43 1.27 -6.47
C LEU A 174 15.30 0.76 -5.32
N ASN A 175 14.70 0.51 -4.16
CA ASN A 175 15.41 -0.14 -3.06
C ASN A 175 15.68 -1.60 -3.42
N ARG A 176 16.94 -2.03 -3.26
CA ARG A 176 17.40 -3.40 -3.52
C ARG A 176 17.97 -4.08 -2.27
N SER A 177 17.61 -3.58 -1.10
CA SER A 177 18.06 -4.10 0.19
C SER A 177 16.88 -4.54 1.05
N THR A 178 17.08 -5.60 1.84
CA THR A 178 16.17 -6.02 2.91
C THR A 178 16.55 -5.44 4.27
N THR A 179 17.62 -4.65 4.34
CA THR A 179 18.02 -3.97 5.58
C THR A 179 17.03 -2.85 5.90
N PRO A 180 16.47 -2.78 7.12
CA PRO A 180 15.62 -1.68 7.56
C PRO A 180 16.35 -0.34 7.49
N SER A 181 15.71 0.69 6.94
CA SER A 181 16.32 2.01 6.78
C SER A 181 15.29 3.14 6.89
N HIS A 182 15.73 4.31 7.35
CA HIS A 182 14.96 5.55 7.24
C HIS A 182 15.00 6.14 5.81
N LEU A 183 15.98 5.73 5.01
CA LEU A 183 16.09 6.08 3.59
C LEU A 183 15.29 5.14 2.70
N ALA A 184 14.72 4.06 3.23
CA ALA A 184 13.78 3.22 2.50
C ALA A 184 12.39 3.88 2.51
N PHE A 185 11.85 4.13 1.32
CA PHE A 185 10.57 4.79 1.11
C PHE A 185 9.56 3.78 0.58
N SER A 186 8.60 3.37 1.41
CA SER A 186 7.54 2.45 0.98
C SER A 186 6.61 3.15 -0.01
N THR A 187 6.42 2.59 -1.21
CA THR A 187 5.60 3.23 -2.26
C THR A 187 4.10 2.91 -2.16
N GLY A 188 3.66 2.19 -1.12
CA GLY A 188 2.27 1.74 -0.96
C GLY A 188 1.85 0.59 -1.91
N VAL A 189 2.50 0.45 -3.06
CA VAL A 189 2.24 -0.57 -4.08
C VAL A 189 2.51 -1.99 -3.57
N SER A 190 1.64 -2.93 -3.94
CA SER A 190 1.80 -4.37 -3.64
C SER A 190 1.71 -4.72 -2.15
N GLY A 191 1.27 -3.77 -1.33
CA GLY A 191 0.94 -3.97 0.07
C GLY A 191 2.05 -3.60 1.04
N VAL A 192 1.60 -3.03 2.16
CA VAL A 192 2.44 -2.56 3.27
C VAL A 192 1.73 -2.95 4.57
N VAL A 193 2.48 -3.47 5.53
CA VAL A 193 1.98 -3.74 6.89
C VAL A 193 2.49 -2.68 7.87
N PHE A 194 1.55 -2.13 8.62
CA PHE A 194 1.74 -1.05 9.58
C PHE A 194 1.47 -1.56 11.01
N PRO A 195 2.43 -1.40 11.94
CA PRO A 195 2.23 -1.77 13.34
C PRO A 195 1.11 -0.99 14.02
N ALA A 196 0.44 -1.59 15.00
CA ALA A 196 -0.65 -0.94 15.74
C ALA A 196 -0.21 0.38 16.41
N ALA A 197 1.01 0.42 16.96
CA ALA A 197 1.58 1.63 17.54
C ALA A 197 1.83 2.74 16.49
N PHE A 198 2.16 2.37 15.25
CA PHE A 198 2.27 3.33 14.15
C PHE A 198 0.91 3.88 13.72
N LEU A 199 -0.15 3.06 13.74
CA LEU A 199 -1.52 3.52 13.48
C LEU A 199 -1.99 4.53 14.53
N ALA A 200 -1.65 4.31 15.81
CA ALA A 200 -1.89 5.29 16.85
C ALA A 200 -1.13 6.61 16.60
N ALA A 201 0.11 6.53 16.12
CA ALA A 201 0.88 7.70 15.72
C ALA A 201 0.25 8.44 14.53
N LEU A 202 -0.24 7.73 13.51
CA LEU A 202 -0.98 8.32 12.39
C LEU A 202 -2.27 9.01 12.85
N LYS A 203 -3.00 8.41 13.81
CA LYS A 203 -4.21 9.02 14.37
C LYS A 203 -3.89 10.34 15.08
N ARG A 204 -2.81 10.36 15.88
CA ARG A 204 -2.34 11.58 16.56
C ARG A 204 -1.81 12.62 15.59
N ALA A 205 -1.18 12.19 14.49
CA ALA A 205 -0.68 13.10 13.48
C ALA A 205 -1.82 13.96 12.94
N GLY A 206 -2.95 13.33 12.59
CA GLY A 206 -4.14 14.05 12.13
C GLY A 206 -4.28 14.10 10.60
N PRO A 207 -5.14 14.99 10.09
CA PRO A 207 -5.48 15.08 8.67
C PRO A 207 -4.63 16.08 7.87
N GLU A 208 -3.44 16.48 8.33
CA GLU A 208 -2.60 17.51 7.70
C GLU A 208 -2.17 17.10 6.28
N PHE A 209 -2.15 15.81 5.97
CA PHE A 209 -1.95 15.34 4.59
C PHE A 209 -2.91 16.00 3.59
N LYS A 210 -4.12 16.41 4.02
CA LYS A 210 -5.10 17.10 3.17
C LYS A 210 -4.56 18.42 2.64
N THR A 211 -3.63 19.06 3.35
CA THR A 211 -3.02 20.33 2.94
C THR A 211 -1.65 20.11 2.31
N CYS A 212 -0.78 19.28 2.91
CA CYS A 212 0.61 19.17 2.45
C CYS A 212 0.83 18.15 1.31
N CYS A 213 0.10 17.03 1.29
CA CYS A 213 0.29 15.97 0.30
C CYS A 213 -1.01 15.19 -0.05
N PRO A 214 -2.10 15.88 -0.46
CA PRO A 214 -3.43 15.27 -0.62
C PRO A 214 -3.54 14.18 -1.70
N ARG A 215 -2.52 14.05 -2.56
CA ARG A 215 -2.46 13.10 -3.67
C ARG A 215 -1.33 12.09 -3.53
N ALA A 216 -0.67 12.03 -2.37
CA ALA A 216 0.48 11.17 -2.13
C ALA A 216 0.44 10.61 -0.70
N ASP A 217 -0.27 9.49 -0.55
CA ASP A 217 -0.37 8.78 0.72
C ASP A 217 0.97 8.20 1.16
N ASP A 218 1.79 7.73 0.22
CA ASP A 218 3.15 7.27 0.48
C ASP A 218 4.04 8.37 1.07
N ILE A 219 3.99 9.61 0.57
CA ILE A 219 4.73 10.75 1.13
C ILE A 219 4.34 10.97 2.61
N TRP A 220 3.04 11.01 2.91
CA TRP A 220 2.55 11.19 4.28
C TRP A 220 2.95 10.04 5.20
N LEU A 221 2.74 8.80 4.76
CA LEU A 221 3.02 7.62 5.59
C LEU A 221 4.51 7.51 5.91
N ASN A 222 5.40 7.79 4.94
CA ASN A 222 6.84 7.76 5.20
C ASN A 222 7.31 8.95 6.07
N VAL A 223 6.73 10.15 5.94
CA VAL A 223 7.14 11.28 6.80
C VAL A 223 6.74 11.04 8.26
N ILE A 224 5.55 10.47 8.51
CA ILE A 224 5.11 10.13 9.87
C ILE A 224 5.95 8.97 10.41
N ALA A 225 6.33 8.00 9.57
CA ALA A 225 7.24 6.93 9.96
C ALA A 225 8.59 7.50 10.44
N LEU A 226 9.18 8.42 9.64
CA LEU A 226 10.43 9.09 9.97
C LEU A 226 10.33 9.87 11.30
N ARG A 227 9.29 10.70 11.45
CA ARG A 227 9.04 11.50 12.67
C ARG A 227 8.89 10.65 13.93
N CYS A 228 8.36 9.44 13.78
CA CYS A 228 8.17 8.49 14.88
C CYS A 228 9.31 7.47 15.02
N GLY A 229 10.41 7.63 14.26
CA GLY A 229 11.57 6.73 14.35
C GLY A 229 11.35 5.34 13.76
N TYR A 230 10.28 5.11 12.99
CA TYR A 230 10.07 3.85 12.28
C TYR A 230 11.00 3.77 11.07
N LYS A 231 11.61 2.60 10.89
CA LYS A 231 12.31 2.22 9.66
C LYS A 231 11.39 1.42 8.75
N VAL A 232 11.64 1.53 7.45
CA VAL A 232 10.98 0.71 6.43
C VAL A 232 11.89 -0.44 6.03
N ARG A 233 11.32 -1.64 5.92
CA ARG A 233 11.98 -2.85 5.41
C ARG A 233 11.26 -3.37 4.17
N GLN A 234 11.99 -3.46 3.05
CA GLN A 234 11.52 -4.23 1.91
C GLN A 234 11.76 -5.72 2.19
N ILE A 235 10.72 -6.55 2.13
CA ILE A 235 10.80 -7.94 2.60
C ILE A 235 11.52 -8.88 1.64
N ARG A 236 11.86 -8.41 0.43
CA ARG A 236 12.69 -9.13 -0.54
C ARG A 236 13.69 -8.19 -1.20
N THR A 237 14.83 -8.71 -1.63
CA THR A 237 15.88 -7.91 -2.32
C THR A 237 15.38 -7.32 -3.64
N GLN A 238 14.53 -8.04 -4.37
CA GLN A 238 13.93 -7.54 -5.61
C GLN A 238 12.59 -6.86 -5.30
N PRO A 239 12.42 -5.57 -5.62
CA PRO A 239 11.13 -4.89 -5.48
C PRO A 239 10.09 -5.54 -6.37
N ILE A 240 8.91 -5.82 -5.81
CA ILE A 240 7.83 -6.52 -6.51
C ILE A 240 6.71 -5.56 -6.87
N HIS A 241 6.24 -5.67 -8.12
CA HIS A 241 4.96 -5.13 -8.56
C HIS A 241 4.14 -6.31 -9.07
N PHE A 242 3.12 -6.71 -8.32
CA PHE A 242 2.28 -7.85 -8.66
C PHE A 242 1.46 -7.60 -9.94
N VAL A 243 0.83 -8.68 -10.43
CA VAL A 243 0.04 -8.63 -11.67
C VAL A 243 -1.17 -7.72 -11.48
N GLU A 244 -1.29 -6.71 -12.32
CA GLU A 244 -2.45 -5.82 -12.33
C GLU A 244 -3.64 -6.46 -13.03
N ILE A 245 -4.85 -6.09 -12.60
CA ILE A 245 -6.11 -6.46 -13.24
C ILE A 245 -6.17 -5.79 -14.63
N MET A 246 -6.46 -6.56 -15.67
CA MET A 246 -6.52 -6.03 -17.02
C MET A 246 -7.63 -4.99 -17.16
N GLY A 247 -7.27 -3.78 -17.62
CA GLY A 247 -8.22 -2.70 -17.92
C GLY A 247 -8.38 -1.64 -16.84
N THR A 248 -7.81 -1.82 -15.65
CA THR A 248 -7.87 -0.86 -14.55
C THR A 248 -6.85 0.29 -14.67
N GLN A 249 -5.79 0.13 -15.46
CA GLN A 249 -4.72 1.12 -15.62
C GLN A 249 -5.02 2.27 -16.59
N ARG A 250 -6.18 2.28 -17.26
CA ARG A 250 -6.53 3.36 -18.23
C ARG A 250 -6.69 4.73 -17.58
N SER A 251 -6.85 4.81 -16.25
CA SER A 251 -7.08 6.03 -15.47
C SER A 251 -6.18 6.14 -14.23
N SER A 252 -5.01 5.48 -14.21
CA SER A 252 -4.12 5.46 -13.05
C SER A 252 -3.56 6.85 -12.69
N LEU A 253 -3.63 7.21 -11.41
CA LEU A 253 -3.06 8.43 -10.80
C LEU A 253 -1.57 8.68 -11.15
N ASN A 254 -0.84 7.63 -11.52
CA ASN A 254 0.57 7.70 -11.93
C ASN A 254 0.83 8.68 -13.10
N ARG A 255 -0.14 8.91 -14.00
CA ARG A 255 0.06 9.85 -15.11
C ARG A 255 0.05 11.31 -14.67
N SER A 256 -0.78 11.70 -13.71
CA SER A 256 -0.87 13.10 -13.26
C SER A 256 0.17 13.49 -12.21
N ASN A 257 0.59 12.55 -11.35
CA ASN A 257 1.48 12.87 -10.22
C ASN A 257 2.97 12.92 -10.59
N VAL A 258 3.42 12.08 -11.53
CA VAL A 258 4.84 11.97 -11.89
C VAL A 258 5.23 12.92 -13.03
N GLN A 259 4.38 13.13 -14.04
CA GLN A 259 4.75 13.91 -15.23
C GLN A 259 4.74 15.44 -15.04
N ALA A 260 4.27 15.96 -13.89
CA ALA A 260 4.13 17.40 -13.64
C ALA A 260 4.76 17.88 -12.32
N GLY A 261 5.79 17.18 -11.80
CA GLY A 261 6.45 17.54 -10.54
C GLY A 261 5.50 17.55 -9.33
N GLY A 262 4.43 16.75 -9.38
CA GLY A 262 3.41 16.70 -8.32
C GLY A 262 3.97 16.12 -7.02
N ASN A 263 4.83 15.10 -7.12
CA ASN A 263 5.48 14.52 -5.95
C ASN A 263 6.49 15.46 -5.32
N ASP A 264 7.33 16.14 -6.11
CA ASP A 264 8.33 17.09 -5.58
C ASP A 264 7.68 18.26 -4.82
N ARG A 265 6.56 18.80 -5.34
CA ARG A 265 5.80 19.84 -4.62
C ARG A 265 5.23 19.33 -3.30
N GLN A 266 4.63 18.13 -3.29
CA GLN A 266 4.08 17.55 -2.07
C GLN A 266 5.18 17.15 -1.07
N LEU A 267 6.35 16.71 -1.54
CA LEU A 267 7.53 16.52 -0.71
C LEU A 267 7.97 17.83 -0.06
N GLY A 268 8.10 18.91 -0.84
CA GLY A 268 8.49 20.23 -0.33
C GLY A 268 7.53 20.82 0.69
N SER A 269 6.22 20.56 0.55
CA SER A 269 5.21 20.95 1.54
C SER A 269 5.17 20.07 2.79
N THR A 270 5.80 18.89 2.76
CA THR A 270 5.66 17.87 3.81
C THR A 270 6.94 17.62 4.61
N TYR A 271 8.11 17.63 3.95
CA TYR A 271 9.43 17.44 4.54
C TYR A 271 10.06 18.81 4.82
N GLY A 272 10.18 19.14 6.11
CA GLY A 272 10.85 20.36 6.57
C GLY A 272 12.32 20.14 6.92
N PRO A 273 12.97 21.16 7.50
CA PRO A 273 14.38 21.08 7.90
C PRO A 273 14.69 19.94 8.87
N VAL A 274 13.76 19.62 9.78
CA VAL A 274 13.93 18.54 10.77
C VAL A 274 13.96 17.18 10.09
N GLU A 275 13.02 16.90 9.19
CA GLU A 275 12.98 15.62 8.47
C GLU A 275 14.20 15.46 7.56
N ILE A 276 14.62 16.53 6.89
CA ILE A 276 15.82 16.51 6.05
C ILE A 276 17.07 16.20 6.89
N ALA A 277 17.22 16.80 8.08
CA ALA A 277 18.33 16.53 8.98
C ALA A 277 18.33 15.06 9.43
N LEU A 278 17.17 14.50 9.81
CA LEU A 278 17.05 13.08 10.19
C LEU A 278 17.49 12.14 9.06
N LEU A 279 17.14 12.45 7.81
CA LEU A 279 17.54 11.65 6.66
C LEU A 279 19.03 11.79 6.34
N GLN A 280 19.60 12.98 6.50
CA GLN A 280 21.04 13.22 6.37
C GLN A 280 21.82 12.44 7.43
N ASP A 281 21.33 12.41 8.67
CA ASP A 281 21.91 11.63 9.77
C ASP A 281 21.87 10.13 9.48
N ALA A 282 20.71 9.63 9.02
CA ALA A 282 20.57 8.24 8.60
C ALA A 282 21.56 7.88 7.48
N LEU A 283 21.73 8.75 6.48
CA LEU A 283 22.70 8.56 5.40
C LEU A 283 24.14 8.51 5.92
N ARG A 284 24.51 9.40 6.84
CA ARG A 284 25.85 9.42 7.46
C ARG A 284 26.13 8.12 8.22
N LEU A 285 25.16 7.65 9.03
CA LEU A 285 25.28 6.41 9.79
C LEU A 285 25.43 5.19 8.88
N GLU A 286 24.63 5.10 7.81
CA GLU A 286 24.73 4.00 6.85
C GLU A 286 26.09 3.98 6.14
N ASN A 287 26.61 5.14 5.73
CA ASN A 287 27.93 5.24 5.09
C ASN A 287 29.07 4.87 6.06
N ALA A 288 28.96 5.23 7.34
CA ALA A 288 29.96 4.85 8.35
C ALA A 288 29.97 3.33 8.63
N SER A 289 28.81 2.68 8.52
CA SER A 289 28.67 1.23 8.75
C SER A 289 29.11 0.35 7.57
N CYS A 290 29.33 0.95 6.39
CA CYS A 290 29.81 0.26 5.19
C CYS A 290 31.15 0.89 4.76
N PRO A 291 32.28 0.53 5.40
CA PRO A 291 33.58 1.04 4.97
C PRO A 291 33.78 0.67 3.49
N ALA A 292 34.08 1.68 2.68
CA ALA A 292 34.28 1.54 1.24
C ALA A 292 35.19 0.34 0.95
N ARG A 293 34.68 -0.62 0.18
CA ARG A 293 35.51 -1.65 -0.46
C ARG A 293 36.21 -1.07 -1.66
#